data_AF-W1F7M1-F1
#
_entry.id   AF-W1F7M1-F1
#
_cell.length_a   1.000
_cell.length_b   1.000
_cell.length_c   1.000
_cell.angle_alpha   90.00
_cell.angle_beta   90.00
_cell.angle_gamma   90.00
#
_symmetry.space_group_name_H-M   'P 1'
#
loop_
_entity.id
_entity.type
_entity.pdbx_description
1 polymer ?
#
loop_
_entity_poly.entity_id
_entity_poly.type
_entity_poly.pdbx_seq_one_letter_code
_entity_poly.pdbx_strand_id
1 'polypeptide(L)'
;MVTPLQLARVYATIGSYGIYRPLSITKVDPPVPGERVFPESIVRTVVHMMESVALPGGGGVKAAIKGYRIAIKTGTAKKGRAGRSLHQ
;
A
#
# COMPACT_ATOMS: atom_id res chain seq x y z
N MET A 1 12.94 3.86 -8.85
CA MET A 1 13.01 2.66 -7.97
C MET A 1 12.54 3.07 -6.58
N VAL A 2 11.93 2.17 -5.82
CA VAL A 2 11.54 2.42 -4.42
C VAL A 2 12.14 1.33 -3.54
N THR A 3 12.44 1.64 -2.29
CA THR A 3 12.79 0.63 -1.30
C THR A 3 11.53 -0.03 -0.74
N PRO A 4 11.60 -1.27 -0.23
CA PRO A 4 10.47 -1.90 0.46
C PRO A 4 9.91 -1.04 1.60
N LEU A 5 10.77 -0.34 2.33
CA LEU A 5 10.38 0.56 3.42
C LEU A 5 9.59 1.78 2.92
N GLN A 6 9.99 2.37 1.79
CA GLN A 6 9.22 3.45 1.15
C GLN A 6 7.86 2.95 0.68
N LEU A 7 7.78 1.74 0.11
CA LEU A 7 6.51 1.14 -0.31
C LEU A 7 5.59 0.85 0.89
N ALA A 8 6.14 0.33 1.99
CA ALA A 8 5.38 0.12 3.23
C ALA A 8 4.77 1.44 3.74
N ARG A 9 5.52 2.55 3.70
CA ARG A 9 5.01 3.87 4.07
C ARG A 9 3.87 4.36 3.18
N VAL A 10 3.95 4.09 1.87
CA VAL A 10 2.86 4.40 0.92
C VAL A 10 1.59 3.66 1.32
N TYR A 11 1.68 2.35 1.58
CA TYR A 11 0.52 1.56 2.01
C TYR A 11 0.00 1.96 3.39
N ALA A 12 0.86 2.37 4.32
CA ALA A 12 0.43 2.94 5.60
C ALA A 12 -0.36 4.25 5.41
N THR A 13 0.03 5.07 4.43
CA THR A 13 -0.68 6.32 4.06
C THR A 13 -2.03 6.03 3.39
N ILE A 14 -2.12 4.97 2.58
CA ILE A 14 -3.38 4.51 1.99
C ILE A 14 -4.30 3.96 3.09
N GLY A 15 -3.78 3.10 3.97
CA GLY A 15 -4.53 2.48 5.07
C GLY A 15 -5.03 3.49 6.12
N SER A 16 -4.39 4.65 6.23
CA SER A 16 -4.83 5.76 7.07
C SER A 16 -5.80 6.73 6.38
N TYR A 17 -6.29 6.37 5.19
CA TYR A 17 -7.13 7.20 4.33
C TYR A 17 -6.52 8.57 3.97
N GLY A 18 -5.23 8.58 3.63
CA GLY A 18 -4.52 9.74 3.10
C GLY A 18 -3.72 10.53 4.14
N ILE A 19 -3.50 9.99 5.34
CA ILE A 19 -2.68 10.63 6.38
C ILE A 19 -1.28 10.04 6.39
N TYR A 20 -0.31 10.83 5.96
CA TYR A 20 1.11 10.49 6.04
C TYR A 20 1.58 10.58 7.50
N ARG A 21 2.32 9.56 7.95
CA ARG A 21 3.00 9.55 9.24
C ARG A 21 4.47 9.17 9.08
N PRO A 22 5.38 9.76 9.87
CA PRO A 22 6.77 9.33 9.88
C PRO A 22 6.87 7.88 10.37
N LEU A 23 7.81 7.12 9.79
CA LEU A 23 8.12 5.78 10.25
C LEU A 23 9.03 5.85 11.48
N SER A 24 8.89 4.90 12.39
CA SER A 24 9.79 4.70 13.52
C SER A 24 10.21 3.24 13.61
N ILE A 25 11.49 3.01 13.93
CA ILE A 25 12.03 1.69 14.29
C ILE A 25 12.05 1.46 15.80
N THR A 26 11.72 2.48 16.58
CA THR A 26 11.58 2.44 18.04
C THR A 26 10.11 2.64 18.43
N LYS A 27 9.77 2.23 19.65
CA LYS A 27 8.43 2.44 20.22
C LYS A 27 8.08 3.93 20.22
N VAL A 28 6.85 4.26 19.83
CA VAL A 28 6.28 5.62 19.88
C VAL A 28 4.96 5.55 20.63
N ASP A 29 4.77 6.45 21.58
CA ASP A 29 3.52 6.55 22.32
C ASP A 29 2.50 7.41 21.52
N PRO A 30 1.25 6.94 21.34
CA PRO A 30 0.21 7.70 20.63
C PRO A 30 -0.29 8.95 21.40
N PRO A 31 -0.91 9.93 20.71
CA PRO A 31 -1.18 9.96 19.28
C PRO A 31 0.06 10.37 18.47
N VAL A 32 0.20 9.85 17.25
CA VAL A 32 1.18 10.33 16.27
C VAL A 32 0.42 11.18 15.25
N PRO A 33 0.51 12.53 15.36
CA PRO A 33 -0.01 13.42 14.34
C PRO A 33 0.61 13.09 13.00
N GLY A 34 -0.19 13.27 11.94
CA GLY A 34 0.26 13.09 10.58
C GLY A 34 -0.20 14.25 9.72
N GLU A 35 0.28 14.26 8.48
CA GLU A 35 -0.11 15.25 7.49
C GLU A 35 -1.12 14.62 6.53
N ARG A 36 -2.26 15.28 6.31
CA ARG A 36 -3.19 14.85 5.28
C ARG A 36 -2.64 15.24 3.91
N VAL A 37 -2.18 14.25 3.16
CA VAL A 37 -1.62 14.42 1.81
C VAL A 37 -2.62 14.06 0.71
N PHE A 38 -3.72 13.38 1.06
CA PHE A 38 -4.83 13.08 0.15
C PHE A 38 -6.20 13.21 0.84
N PRO A 39 -7.26 13.60 0.09
CA PRO A 39 -8.63 13.61 0.60
C PRO A 39 -9.10 12.21 1.01
N GLU A 40 -9.73 12.11 2.17
CA GLU A 40 -10.20 10.84 2.73
C GLU A 40 -11.18 10.11 1.80
N SER A 41 -12.13 10.85 1.22
CA SER A 41 -13.15 10.29 0.32
C SER A 41 -12.53 9.55 -0.85
N ILE A 42 -11.53 10.15 -1.49
CA ILE A 42 -10.83 9.56 -2.63
C ILE A 42 -10.10 8.29 -2.22
N VAL A 43 -9.33 8.33 -1.12
CA VAL A 43 -8.56 7.16 -0.68
C VAL A 43 -9.49 6.02 -0.25
N ARG A 44 -10.63 6.32 0.40
CA ARG A 44 -11.64 5.32 0.73
C ARG A 44 -12.19 4.62 -0.52
N THR A 45 -12.51 5.38 -1.58
CA THR A 45 -12.94 4.79 -2.86
C THR A 45 -11.86 3.88 -3.44
N VAL A 46 -10.60 4.31 -3.42
CA VAL A 46 -9.47 3.50 -3.92
C VAL A 46 -9.27 2.22 -3.11
N VAL A 47 -9.33 2.30 -1.77
CA VAL A 47 -9.24 1.11 -0.90
C VAL A 47 -10.35 0.12 -1.23
N HIS A 48 -11.58 0.60 -1.43
CA HIS A 48 -12.68 -0.27 -1.81
C HIS A 48 -12.44 -0.95 -3.18
N MET A 49 -11.95 -0.21 -4.18
CA MET A 49 -11.58 -0.79 -5.48
C MET A 49 -10.47 -1.86 -5.34
N MET A 50 -9.49 -1.64 -4.48
CA MET A 50 -8.37 -2.56 -4.25
C MET A 50 -8.79 -3.90 -3.64
N GLU A 51 -9.93 -3.98 -2.96
CA GLU A 51 -10.43 -5.25 -2.41
C GLU A 51 -10.73 -6.27 -3.52
N SER A 52 -11.18 -5.80 -4.69
CA SER A 52 -11.44 -6.67 -5.85
C SER A 52 -10.22 -7.49 -6.30
N VAL A 53 -9.00 -7.04 -5.99
CA VAL A 53 -7.77 -7.74 -6.36
C VAL A 53 -7.63 -9.08 -5.65
N ALA A 54 -8.18 -9.21 -4.44
CA ALA A 54 -8.16 -10.44 -3.65
C ALA A 54 -9.42 -11.32 -3.84
N LEU A 55 -10.43 -10.83 -4.57
CA LEU A 55 -11.68 -11.55 -4.84
C LEU A 55 -11.60 -12.34 -6.16
N PRO A 56 -12.49 -13.33 -6.39
CA PRO A 56 -12.53 -14.08 -7.64
C PRO A 56 -12.53 -13.16 -8.87
N GLY A 57 -11.65 -13.45 -9.83
CA GLY A 57 -11.39 -12.58 -10.99
C GLY A 57 -10.23 -11.59 -10.81
N GLY A 58 -9.74 -11.38 -9.58
CA GLY A 58 -8.57 -10.57 -9.27
C GLY A 58 -7.24 -11.31 -9.45
N GLY A 59 -6.16 -10.57 -9.71
CA GLY A 59 -4.81 -11.15 -9.86
C GLY A 59 -4.15 -11.62 -8.56
N GLY A 60 -4.73 -11.27 -7.40
CA GLY A 60 -4.19 -11.53 -6.06
C GLY A 60 -5.01 -12.50 -5.22
N VAL A 61 -5.90 -13.29 -5.82
CA VAL A 61 -6.83 -14.21 -5.11
C VAL A 61 -6.15 -15.09 -4.07
N LYS A 62 -4.91 -15.53 -4.33
CA LYS A 62 -4.13 -16.38 -3.41
C LYS A 62 -3.81 -15.71 -2.07
N ALA A 63 -3.93 -14.39 -1.97
CA ALA A 63 -3.69 -13.65 -0.73
C ALA A 63 -4.95 -13.52 0.15
N ALA A 64 -6.12 -14.00 -0.30
CA ALA A 64 -7.37 -13.90 0.45
C ALA A 64 -7.27 -14.59 1.82
N ILE A 65 -7.85 -13.95 2.84
CA ILE A 65 -7.90 -14.46 4.23
C ILE A 65 -9.37 -14.66 4.60
N LYS A 66 -9.72 -15.87 5.04
CA LYS A 66 -11.09 -16.19 5.46
C LYS A 66 -11.54 -15.26 6.61
N GLY A 67 -12.66 -14.58 6.43
CA GLY A 67 -13.25 -13.69 7.43
C GLY A 67 -12.72 -12.25 7.41
N TYR A 68 -11.79 -11.90 6.49
CA TYR A 68 -11.23 -10.55 6.40
C TYR A 68 -11.37 -9.97 5.01
N ARG A 69 -11.70 -8.68 4.95
CA ARG A 69 -11.57 -7.85 3.74
C ARG A 69 -10.14 -7.33 3.67
N ILE A 70 -9.49 -7.52 2.54
CA ILE A 70 -8.12 -7.05 2.31
C ILE A 70 -8.05 -6.22 1.03
N ALA A 71 -7.41 -5.06 1.10
CA ALA A 71 -7.13 -4.22 -0.06
C ALA A 71 -5.66 -4.38 -0.43
N ILE A 72 -5.39 -4.98 -1.59
CA ILE A 72 -4.02 -5.37 -1.97
C ILE A 72 -3.66 -4.98 -3.40
N LYS A 73 -2.37 -5.03 -3.70
CA LYS A 73 -1.88 -5.13 -5.07
C LYS A 73 -0.78 -6.19 -5.14
N THR A 74 -0.67 -6.81 -6.31
CA THR A 74 0.41 -7.73 -6.65
C THR A 74 0.92 -7.39 -8.04
N GLY A 75 2.18 -7.68 -8.30
CA GLY A 75 2.84 -7.44 -9.57
C GLY A 75 4.28 -7.95 -9.57
N THR A 76 4.83 -8.12 -10.76
CA THR A 76 6.21 -8.56 -10.97
C THR A 76 6.96 -7.44 -11.67
N ALA A 77 8.14 -7.09 -11.17
CA ALA A 77 9.04 -6.16 -11.84
C ALA A 77 10.26 -6.93 -12.37
N LYS A 78 10.67 -6.67 -13.62
CA LYS A 78 11.92 -7.21 -14.15
C LYS A 78 13.10 -6.61 -13.39
N LYS A 79 14.07 -7.46 -13.00
CA LYS A 79 15.29 -7.02 -12.33
C LYS A 79 16.09 -6.11 -13.27
N GLY A 80 16.26 -4.85 -12.87
CA GLY A 80 17.17 -3.93 -13.55
C GLY A 80 18.63 -4.31 -13.30
N ARG A 81 19.51 -4.09 -14.29
CA ARG A 81 20.95 -4.00 -14.05
C ARG A 81 21.24 -2.65 -13.37
N ALA A 82 22.28 -2.59 -12.53
CA ALA A 82 22.64 -1.42 -11.71
C ALA A 82 22.35 -0.08 -12.42
N GLY A 83 21.33 0.63 -11.96
CA GLY A 83 20.93 1.96 -12.46
C GLY A 83 19.89 2.03 -13.57
N ARG A 84 19.44 0.92 -14.19
CA ARG A 84 18.41 0.96 -15.26
C ARG A 84 17.26 0.00 -15.00
N SER A 85 16.05 0.56 -14.86
CA SER A 85 14.81 -0.22 -15.00
C SER A 85 14.55 -0.41 -16.49
N LEU A 86 14.51 -1.67 -16.94
CA LEU A 86 14.15 -1.99 -18.32
C LEU A 86 12.62 -2.04 -18.40
N HIS A 87 12.03 -0.98 -18.94
CA HIS A 87 10.64 -1.00 -19.41
C HIS A 87 10.58 -1.82 -20.70
N GLN A 88 10.03 -3.03 -20.59
CA GLN A 88 9.36 -3.77 -21.66
C GLN A 88 8.14 -4.42 -21.03
#